data_AF-A0A3N5LXT1-F1
#
_entry.id   AF-A0A3N5LXT1-F1
#
_cell.length_a   1.000
_cell.length_b   1.000
_cell.length_c   1.000
_cell.angle_alpha   90.00
_cell.angle_beta   90.00
_cell.angle_gamma   90.00
#
_symmetry.space_group_name_H-M   'P 1'
#
loop_
_entity.id
_entity.type
_entity.pdbx_description
1 polymer ?
#
loop_
_entity_poly.entity_id
_entity_poly.type
_entity_poly.pdbx_seq_one_letter_code
_entity_poly.pdbx_strand_id
1 'polypeptide(L)'
;MDLGKALYLLEKVETELGLVYQHLSDTLRADPEVSKLFSELAADEESHRVAVRYQQRLVKMNPDGFKEIHLNLAGLNEILGLAERVKASRNVSVVDAIKFAKHVETTAGEHHLKNALSAGNPEIANLLQSLGSGDKQHVATLTKLLGQRAGSV
;
A
#
# COMPACT_ATOMS: atom_id res chain seq x y z
N MET A 1 9.25 -16.80 -9.33
CA MET A 1 10.05 -15.58 -9.07
C MET A 1 10.74 -15.75 -7.73
N ASP A 2 11.99 -15.31 -7.57
CA ASP A 2 12.66 -15.37 -6.27
C ASP A 2 12.10 -14.35 -5.26
N LEU A 3 12.26 -14.66 -3.97
CA LEU A 3 11.79 -13.83 -2.85
C LEU A 3 12.37 -12.41 -2.89
N GLY A 4 13.62 -12.25 -3.31
CA GLY A 4 14.27 -10.94 -3.39
C GLY A 4 13.51 -10.01 -4.32
N LYS A 5 13.18 -10.48 -5.53
CA LYS A 5 12.38 -9.72 -6.50
C LYS A 5 10.97 -9.43 -5.99
N ALA A 6 10.35 -10.36 -5.26
CA ALA A 6 9.04 -10.14 -4.64
C ALA A 6 9.07 -8.99 -3.61
N LEU A 7 10.08 -8.96 -2.74
CA LEU A 7 10.27 -7.89 -1.75
C LEU A 7 10.62 -6.55 -2.41
N TYR A 8 11.35 -6.55 -3.53
CA TYR A 8 11.59 -5.33 -4.30
C TYR A 8 10.31 -4.76 -4.92
N LEU A 9 9.43 -5.62 -5.41
CA LEU A 9 8.12 -5.18 -5.91
C LEU A 9 7.23 -4.67 -4.80
N LEU A 10 7.22 -5.32 -3.63
CA LEU A 10 6.46 -4.82 -2.48
C LEU A 10 6.96 -3.43 -2.07
N GLU A 11 8.28 -3.25 -1.91
CA GLU A 11 8.87 -1.93 -1.59
C GLU A 11 8.45 -0.87 -2.60
N LYS A 12 8.44 -1.21 -3.89
CA LYS A 12 8.01 -0.30 -4.95
C LYS A 12 6.55 0.11 -4.77
N VAL A 13 5.66 -0.83 -4.45
CA VAL A 13 4.24 -0.52 -4.19
C VAL A 13 4.12 0.40 -2.99
N GLU A 14 4.69 0.07 -1.83
CA GLU A 14 4.59 0.93 -0.63
C GLU A 14 5.14 2.34 -0.91
N THR A 15 6.24 2.43 -1.67
CA THR A 15 6.83 3.71 -2.06
C THR A 15 5.88 4.54 -2.93
N GLU A 16 5.29 3.94 -3.97
CA GLU A 16 4.39 4.66 -4.87
C GLU A 16 3.09 5.07 -4.16
N LEU A 17 2.57 4.23 -3.27
CA LEU A 17 1.39 4.58 -2.48
C LEU A 17 1.66 5.73 -1.51
N GLY A 18 2.78 5.69 -0.79
CA GLY A 18 3.19 6.80 0.08
C GLY A 18 3.31 8.13 -0.68
N LEU A 19 3.87 8.10 -1.90
CA LEU A 19 3.95 9.28 -2.77
C LEU A 19 2.57 9.78 -3.23
N VAL A 20 1.66 8.87 -3.57
CA VAL A 20 0.28 9.23 -3.95
C VAL A 20 -0.45 9.85 -2.77
N TYR A 21 -0.36 9.25 -1.58
CA TYR A 21 -1.02 9.77 -0.38
C TYR A 21 -0.46 11.13 0.02
N GLN A 22 0.86 11.35 -0.07
CA GLN A 22 1.43 12.67 0.13
C GLN A 22 0.88 13.70 -0.89
N HIS A 23 0.83 13.32 -2.17
CA HIS A 23 0.27 14.18 -3.22
C HIS A 23 -1.21 14.53 -2.98
N LEU A 24 -2.02 13.56 -2.52
CA LEU A 24 -3.42 13.77 -2.18
C LEU A 24 -3.57 14.67 -0.95
N SER A 25 -2.71 14.52 0.05
CA SER A 25 -2.66 15.40 1.23
C SER A 25 -2.46 16.86 0.82
N ASP A 26 -1.49 17.11 -0.07
CA ASP A 26 -1.17 18.46 -0.55
C ASP A 26 -2.29 19.05 -1.42
N THR A 27 -2.85 18.22 -2.31
CA THR A 27 -3.90 18.63 -3.26
C THR A 27 -5.21 18.95 -2.55
N LEU A 28 -5.55 18.19 -1.50
CA LEU A 28 -6.80 18.31 -0.76
C LEU A 28 -6.67 19.16 0.51
N ARG A 29 -5.63 20.00 0.64
CA ARG A 29 -5.37 20.87 1.80
C ARG A 29 -6.54 21.79 2.20
N ALA A 30 -7.48 22.04 1.29
CA ALA A 30 -8.69 22.82 1.56
C ALA A 30 -9.69 22.08 2.48
N ASP A 31 -9.55 20.76 2.62
CA ASP A 31 -10.28 19.93 3.59
C ASP A 31 -9.27 19.36 4.60
N PRO A 32 -9.06 20.02 5.76
CA PRO A 32 -8.00 19.66 6.70
C PRO A 32 -8.13 18.23 7.27
N GLU A 33 -9.35 17.71 7.42
CA GLU A 33 -9.57 16.34 7.90
C GLU A 33 -9.06 15.32 6.87
N VAL A 34 -9.41 15.52 5.60
CA VAL A 34 -8.99 14.65 4.50
C VAL A 34 -7.49 14.76 4.24
N SER A 35 -6.97 15.99 4.23
CA SER A 35 -5.54 16.25 4.04
C SER A 35 -4.70 15.59 5.14
N LYS A 36 -5.15 15.69 6.40
CA LYS A 36 -4.49 15.04 7.54
C LYS A 36 -4.51 13.52 7.41
N LEU A 37 -5.66 12.92 7.08
CA LEU A 37 -5.75 11.47 6.88
C LEU A 37 -4.75 10.99 5.83
N PHE A 38 -4.67 11.66 4.68
CA PHE A 38 -3.71 11.27 3.63
C PHE A 38 -2.25 11.47 4.05
N SER A 39 -1.95 12.46 4.89
CA SER A 39 -0.61 12.61 5.47
C SER A 39 -0.28 11.47 6.44
N GLU A 40 -1.24 10.99 7.21
CA GLU A 40 -1.07 9.85 8.12
C GLU A 40 -0.83 8.56 7.32
N LEU A 41 -1.67 8.29 6.31
CA LEU A 41 -1.47 7.14 5.40
C LEU A 41 -0.10 7.17 4.73
N ALA A 42 0.37 8.34 4.27
CA ALA A 42 1.71 8.47 3.68
C ALA A 42 2.84 8.10 4.66
N ALA A 43 2.68 8.44 5.95
CA ALA A 43 3.65 8.10 6.99
C ALA A 43 3.62 6.60 7.33
N ASP A 44 2.45 5.98 7.29
CA ASP A 44 2.30 4.54 7.48
C ASP A 44 2.96 3.77 6.33
N GLU A 45 2.79 4.19 5.08
CA GLU A 45 3.47 3.55 3.93
C GLU A 45 5.00 3.70 3.98
N GLU A 46 5.52 4.80 4.50
CA GLU A 46 6.96 4.93 4.74
C GLU A 46 7.44 3.91 5.79
N SER A 47 6.66 3.68 6.83
CA SER A 47 6.95 2.66 7.85
C SER A 47 6.91 1.25 7.26
N HIS A 48 5.92 0.95 6.41
CA HIS A 48 5.82 -0.30 5.65
C HIS A 48 7.07 -0.52 4.78
N ARG A 49 7.44 0.49 4.00
CA ARG A 49 8.63 0.47 3.13
C ARG A 49 9.92 0.19 3.91
N VAL A 50 10.11 0.84 5.06
CA VAL A 50 11.29 0.61 5.93
C VAL A 50 11.34 -0.84 6.40
N ALA A 51 10.20 -1.41 6.77
CA ALA A 51 10.12 -2.79 7.22
C ALA A 51 10.40 -3.80 6.09
N VAL A 52 9.91 -3.53 4.87
CA VAL A 52 10.24 -4.34 3.68
C VAL A 52 11.73 -4.28 3.36
N ARG A 53 12.36 -3.10 3.42
CA ARG A 53 13.81 -2.93 3.25
C ARG A 53 14.63 -3.72 4.26
N TYR A 54 14.16 -3.78 5.50
CA TYR A 54 14.80 -4.61 6.51
C TYR A 54 14.81 -6.09 6.09
N GLN A 55 13.67 -6.61 5.61
CA GLN A 55 13.59 -7.99 5.12
C GLN A 55 14.47 -8.23 3.89
N GLN A 56 14.53 -7.28 2.94
CA GLN A 56 15.44 -7.39 1.81
C GLN A 56 16.90 -7.55 2.24
N ARG A 57 17.33 -6.86 3.32
CA ARG A 57 18.69 -7.02 3.86
C ARG A 57 18.90 -8.41 4.44
N LEU A 58 17.94 -8.94 5.21
CA LEU A 58 18.01 -10.29 5.75
C LEU A 58 18.07 -11.36 4.66
N VAL A 59 17.25 -11.20 3.60
CA VAL A 59 17.23 -12.10 2.45
C VAL A 59 18.58 -12.12 1.73
N LYS A 60 19.20 -10.95 1.55
CA LYS A 60 20.54 -10.87 0.95
C LYS A 60 21.63 -11.52 1.78
N MET A 61 21.48 -11.55 3.11
CA MET A 61 22.45 -12.17 4.00
C MET A 61 22.36 -13.71 4.01
N ASN A 62 21.21 -14.29 3.62
CA ASN A 62 20.97 -15.75 3.68
C ASN A 62 20.27 -16.29 2.42
N PRO A 63 20.82 -16.11 1.20
CA PRO A 63 20.10 -16.37 -0.05
C PRO A 63 19.61 -17.81 -0.23
N ASP A 64 20.29 -18.80 0.36
CA ASP A 64 19.97 -20.22 0.22
C ASP A 64 18.74 -20.68 1.03
N GLY A 65 18.23 -19.81 1.91
CA GLY A 65 17.09 -20.11 2.78
C GLY A 65 15.71 -19.95 2.16
N PHE A 66 15.62 -19.57 0.87
CA PHE A 66 14.37 -19.06 0.30
C PHE A 66 13.86 -19.85 -0.89
N LYS A 67 12.59 -20.26 -0.80
CA LYS A 67 11.89 -20.97 -1.87
C LYS A 67 11.44 -19.99 -2.96
N GLU A 68 11.23 -20.54 -4.16
CA GLU A 68 10.59 -19.80 -5.24
C GLU A 68 9.14 -19.44 -4.88
N ILE A 69 8.73 -18.22 -5.23
CA ILE A 69 7.40 -17.68 -4.98
C ILE A 69 6.67 -17.50 -6.31
N HIS A 70 5.43 -17.97 -6.36
CA HIS A 70 4.50 -17.73 -7.45
C HIS A 70 3.64 -16.51 -7.14
N LEU A 71 3.73 -15.49 -7.99
CA LEU A 71 3.06 -14.21 -7.79
C LEU A 71 2.22 -13.84 -8.99
N ASN A 72 1.01 -13.38 -8.72
CA ASN A 72 0.18 -12.72 -9.71
C ASN A 72 0.53 -11.23 -9.77
N LEU A 73 1.27 -10.84 -10.81
CA LEU A 73 1.72 -9.47 -11.00
C LEU A 73 0.62 -8.54 -11.57
N ALA A 74 -0.50 -9.08 -12.05
CA ALA A 74 -1.53 -8.28 -12.70
C ALA A 74 -2.14 -7.24 -11.75
N GLY A 75 -2.48 -7.64 -10.52
CA GLY A 75 -3.04 -6.72 -9.52
C GLY A 75 -2.04 -5.65 -9.04
N LEU A 76 -0.74 -5.96 -9.03
CA LEU A 76 0.28 -4.97 -8.67
C LEU A 76 0.46 -3.93 -9.78
N ASN A 77 0.46 -4.36 -11.03
CA ASN A 77 0.54 -3.45 -12.18
C ASN A 77 -0.69 -2.54 -12.27
N GLU A 78 -1.86 -3.06 -11.88
CA GLU A 78 -3.08 -2.25 -11.79
C GLU A 78 -2.94 -1.14 -10.75
N ILE A 79 -2.48 -1.46 -9.53
CA ILE A 79 -2.24 -0.47 -8.45
C ILE A 79 -1.26 0.61 -8.93
N LEU A 80 -0.11 0.20 -9.48
CA LEU A 80 0.89 1.14 -9.99
C LEU A 80 0.35 2.02 -11.11
N GLY A 81 -0.45 1.47 -12.02
CA GLY A 81 -1.10 2.24 -13.08
C GLY A 81 -2.14 3.23 -12.55
N LEU A 82 -2.89 2.87 -11.50
CA LEU A 82 -3.82 3.79 -10.84
C LEU A 82 -3.08 4.91 -10.11
N ALA A 83 -2.00 4.58 -9.39
CA ALA A 83 -1.14 5.55 -8.69
C ALA A 83 -0.62 6.64 -9.65
N GLU A 84 -0.10 6.25 -10.81
CA GLU A 84 0.35 7.20 -11.85
C GLU A 84 -0.80 8.10 -12.33
N ARG A 85 -1.99 7.54 -12.58
CA ARG A 85 -3.15 8.33 -13.02
C ARG A 85 -3.59 9.35 -11.97
N VAL A 86 -3.57 8.97 -10.69
CA VAL A 86 -3.93 9.89 -9.60
C VAL A 86 -2.92 11.03 -9.49
N LYS A 87 -1.62 10.72 -9.48
CA LYS A 87 -0.55 11.74 -9.44
C LYS A 87 -0.58 12.69 -10.65
N ALA A 88 -0.99 12.20 -11.82
CA ALA A 88 -1.11 13.01 -13.03
C ALA A 88 -2.37 13.89 -13.06
N SER A 89 -3.35 13.61 -12.20
CA SER A 89 -4.61 14.36 -12.16
C SER A 89 -4.42 15.70 -11.46
N ARG A 90 -4.91 16.78 -12.08
CA ARG A 90 -4.85 18.13 -11.49
C ARG A 90 -6.03 18.44 -10.55
N ASN A 91 -7.13 17.69 -10.69
CA ASN A 91 -8.38 17.94 -9.98
C ASN A 91 -8.94 16.61 -9.48
N VAL A 92 -8.40 16.11 -8.38
CA VAL A 92 -8.95 14.93 -7.70
C VAL A 92 -10.01 15.40 -6.71
N SER A 93 -11.22 14.85 -6.81
CA SER A 93 -12.26 15.13 -5.80
C SER A 93 -11.98 14.37 -4.51
N VAL A 94 -12.44 14.88 -3.36
CA VAL A 94 -12.31 14.18 -2.06
C VAL A 94 -12.89 12.76 -2.13
N VAL A 95 -14.07 12.62 -2.74
CA VAL A 95 -14.76 11.32 -2.84
C VAL A 95 -13.96 10.35 -3.71
N ASP A 96 -13.41 10.80 -4.83
CA ASP A 96 -12.62 9.94 -5.72
C ASP A 96 -11.27 9.56 -5.10
N ALA A 97 -10.62 10.48 -4.37
CA ALA A 97 -9.40 10.20 -3.62
C ALA A 97 -9.63 9.09 -2.58
N ILE A 98 -10.70 9.19 -1.78
CA ILE A 98 -11.03 8.21 -0.75
C ILE A 98 -11.40 6.85 -1.38
N LYS A 99 -12.15 6.85 -2.50
CA LYS A 99 -12.47 5.63 -3.24
C LYS A 99 -11.22 4.96 -3.80
N PHE A 100 -10.29 5.75 -4.36
CA PHE A 100 -9.01 5.25 -4.84
C PHE A 100 -8.23 4.59 -3.71
N ALA A 101 -8.01 5.29 -2.60
CA ALA A 101 -7.26 4.76 -1.46
C ALA A 101 -7.90 3.48 -0.94
N LYS A 102 -9.23 3.47 -0.72
CA LYS A 102 -9.94 2.26 -0.28
C LYS A 102 -9.80 1.11 -1.26
N HIS A 103 -9.82 1.39 -2.57
CA HIS A 103 -9.66 0.34 -3.57
C HIS A 103 -8.26 -0.28 -3.51
N VAL A 104 -7.20 0.53 -3.43
CA VAL A 104 -5.82 0.05 -3.27
C VAL A 104 -5.70 -0.85 -2.05
N GLU A 105 -6.12 -0.36 -0.88
CA GLU A 105 -6.04 -1.05 0.42
C GLU A 105 -6.86 -2.35 0.47
N THR A 106 -7.77 -2.57 -0.49
CA THR A 106 -8.58 -3.79 -0.58
C THR A 106 -8.23 -4.65 -1.79
N THR A 107 -7.25 -4.25 -2.60
CA THR A 107 -6.92 -4.93 -3.85
C THR A 107 -6.22 -6.25 -3.58
N ALA A 108 -6.71 -7.29 -4.27
CA ALA A 108 -6.19 -8.64 -4.13
C ALA A 108 -4.70 -8.77 -4.54
N GLY A 109 -4.19 -7.90 -5.40
CA GLY A 109 -2.80 -7.93 -5.86
C GLY A 109 -1.77 -7.83 -4.73
N GLU A 110 -1.97 -6.87 -3.83
CA GLU A 110 -1.10 -6.68 -2.67
C GLU A 110 -1.30 -7.79 -1.63
N HIS A 111 -2.56 -8.14 -1.35
CA HIS A 111 -2.87 -9.27 -0.47
C HIS A 111 -2.27 -10.59 -0.96
N HIS A 112 -2.28 -10.86 -2.27
CA HIS A 112 -1.66 -12.04 -2.84
C HIS A 112 -0.13 -12.00 -2.73
N LEU A 113 0.48 -10.83 -2.90
CA LEU A 113 1.90 -10.63 -2.68
C LEU A 113 2.29 -10.91 -1.21
N LYS A 114 1.56 -10.30 -0.26
CA LYS A 114 1.76 -10.51 1.17
C LYS A 114 1.54 -11.99 1.54
N ASN A 115 0.48 -12.64 1.05
CA ASN A 115 0.21 -14.05 1.35
C ASN A 115 1.28 -15.01 0.80
N ALA A 116 1.76 -14.77 -0.43
CA ALA A 116 2.77 -15.64 -1.04
C ALA A 116 4.13 -15.49 -0.34
N LEU A 117 4.46 -14.29 0.12
CA LEU A 117 5.65 -14.04 0.94
C LEU A 117 5.55 -14.73 2.32
N SER A 118 4.39 -14.65 2.98
CA SER A 118 4.14 -15.32 4.28
C SER A 118 4.26 -16.84 4.19
N ALA A 119 3.82 -17.45 3.09
CA ALA A 119 3.93 -18.90 2.89
C ALA A 119 5.38 -19.38 2.67
N GLY A 120 6.24 -18.48 2.17
CA GLY A 120 7.64 -18.78 1.86
C GLY A 120 8.59 -18.66 3.06
N ASN A 121 8.25 -17.86 4.08
CA ASN A 121 9.11 -17.63 5.24
C ASN A 121 8.32 -17.13 6.50
N PRO A 122 8.45 -17.81 7.66
CA PRO A 122 7.75 -17.43 8.90
C PRO A 122 8.13 -16.06 9.49
N GLU A 123 9.39 -15.64 9.37
CA GLU A 123 9.82 -14.31 9.86
C GLU A 123 9.20 -13.20 9.03
N ILE A 124 9.10 -13.43 7.71
CA ILE A 124 8.39 -12.53 6.79
C ILE A 124 6.89 -12.56 7.07
N ALA A 125 6.31 -13.72 7.42
CA ALA A 125 4.89 -13.82 7.75
C ALA A 125 4.47 -12.90 8.91
N ASN A 126 5.29 -12.80 9.96
CA ASN A 126 5.02 -11.93 11.11
C ASN A 126 5.00 -10.44 10.70
N LEU A 127 5.96 -10.03 9.85
CA LEU A 127 5.95 -8.67 9.30
C LEU A 127 4.68 -8.42 8.49
N LEU A 128 4.34 -9.33 7.59
CA LEU A 128 3.22 -9.14 6.69
C LEU A 128 1.88 -9.16 7.41
N GLN A 129 1.79 -9.86 8.54
CA GLN A 129 0.65 -9.79 9.42
C GLN A 129 0.54 -8.42 10.10
N SER A 130 1.65 -7.77 10.48
CA SER A 130 1.61 -6.40 11.02
C SER A 130 1.21 -5.39 9.96
N LEU A 131 1.74 -5.50 8.73
CA LEU A 131 1.34 -4.65 7.60
C LEU A 131 -0.16 -4.83 7.30
N GLY A 132 -0.63 -6.07 7.14
CA GLY A 132 -2.04 -6.37 6.88
C GLY A 132 -3.01 -6.00 8.01
N SER A 133 -2.51 -5.69 9.20
CA SER A 133 -3.32 -5.12 10.29
C SER A 133 -3.44 -3.60 10.16
N GLY A 134 -2.38 -2.92 9.70
CA GLY A 134 -2.39 -1.50 9.31
C GLY A 134 -3.38 -1.24 8.18
N ASP A 135 -3.28 -1.99 7.08
CA ASP A 135 -4.18 -1.85 5.92
C ASP A 135 -5.67 -1.95 6.32
N LYS A 136 -6.02 -2.88 7.22
CA LYS A 136 -7.40 -3.02 7.73
C LYS A 136 -7.87 -1.78 8.48
N GLN A 137 -6.98 -1.16 9.26
CA GLN A 137 -7.28 0.08 9.96
C GLN A 137 -7.44 1.25 8.97
N HIS A 138 -6.63 1.29 7.91
CA HIS A 138 -6.79 2.25 6.82
C HIS A 138 -8.17 2.09 6.16
N VAL A 139 -8.55 0.87 5.75
CA VAL A 139 -9.85 0.57 5.14
C VAL A 139 -11.01 1.00 6.04
N ALA A 140 -10.93 0.71 7.34
CA ALA A 140 -11.98 1.10 8.28
C ALA A 140 -12.14 2.63 8.35
N THR A 141 -11.02 3.35 8.42
CA THR A 141 -10.98 4.81 8.49
C THR A 141 -11.50 5.45 7.20
N LEU A 142 -11.03 4.98 6.05
CA LEU A 142 -11.49 5.41 4.72
C LEU A 142 -12.97 5.12 4.50
N THR A 143 -13.47 3.97 4.96
CA THR A 143 -14.89 3.61 4.85
C THR A 143 -15.77 4.54 5.68
N LYS A 144 -15.35 4.86 6.92
CA LYS A 144 -16.06 5.81 7.78
C LYS A 144 -16.13 7.19 7.13
N LEU A 145 -15.00 7.70 6.65
CA LEU A 145 -14.94 9.02 6.02
C LEU A 145 -15.76 9.07 4.73
N LEU A 146 -15.69 8.02 3.89
CA LEU A 146 -16.49 7.93 2.67
C LEU A 146 -17.99 8.00 2.96
N GLY A 147 -18.47 7.33 4.02
CA GLY A 147 -19.87 7.39 4.45
C GLY A 147 -20.32 8.80 4.83
N GLN A 148 -19.47 9.54 5.55
CA GLN A 148 -19.75 10.94 5.93
C GLN A 148 -19.84 11.86 4.71
N ARG A 149 -18.93 11.68 3.74
CA ARG A 149 -18.84 12.55 2.56
C ARG A 149 -19.85 12.20 1.46
N ALA A 150 -20.26 10.93 1.33
CA ALA A 150 -21.27 10.50 0.37
C ALA A 150 -22.72 10.79 0.83
N GLY A 151 -22.96 10.87 2.15
CA GLY A 151 -24.27 11.21 2.72
C GLY A 151 -24.53 12.71 2.93
N SER A 152 -23.58 13.57 2.57
CA SER A 152 -23.67 15.04 2.72
C SER A 152 -23.97 15.77 1.39
N VAL A 153 -24.51 15.06 0.40
CA VAL A 153 -24.96 15.59 -0.91
C VAL A 153 -26.48 15.59 -0.97
#